data_AF-A0A7W3W3E9-F1
#
_entry.id   AF-A0A7W3W3E9-F1
#
_cell.length_a   1.000
_cell.length_b   1.000
_cell.length_c   1.000
_cell.angle_alpha   90.00
_cell.angle_beta   90.00
_cell.angle_gamma   90.00
#
_symmetry.space_group_name_H-M   'P 1'
#
loop_
_entity.id
_entity.type
_entity.pdbx_description
1 polymer ?
#
loop_
_entity_poly.entity_id
_entity_poly.type
_entity_poly.pdbx_seq_one_letter_code
_entity_poly.pdbx_strand_id
1 'polypeptide(L)'
;MLATPDHHLPGECRDWLRALADDLIPAAGPMPSAAAAGIDSEQLDVVLRARPDLVPDLLRAWTATTGLPAGAALKHLRDLDDAGYQAVLLAAAGSYYTNREVRELLGYTGQQPRTVHIAEDIDEDLLLRVMERGPIYRPA
;
A
#
# COMPACT_ATOMS: atom_id res chain seq x y z
N MET A 1 23.27 1.69 17.91
CA MET A 1 22.72 2.35 16.71
C MET A 1 22.40 1.25 15.71
N LEU A 2 21.15 0.79 15.66
CA LEU A 2 20.72 -0.12 14.60
C LEU A 2 20.61 0.70 13.33
N ALA A 3 21.30 0.28 12.27
CA ALA A 3 21.20 0.91 10.96
C ALA A 3 19.72 0.96 10.55
N THR A 4 19.23 2.14 10.17
CA THR A 4 17.93 2.26 9.51
C THR A 4 17.97 1.35 8.28
N PRO A 5 17.03 0.40 8.10
CA PRO A 5 17.02 -0.42 6.91
C PRO A 5 17.02 0.48 5.67
N ASP A 6 17.79 0.14 4.64
CA ASP A 6 17.73 0.86 3.38
C ASP A 6 16.39 0.55 2.72
N HIS A 7 15.46 1.51 2.78
CA HIS A 7 14.12 1.41 2.19
C HIS A 7 14.13 1.82 0.70
N HIS A 8 15.30 1.76 0.05
CA HIS A 8 15.53 2.40 -1.22
C HIS A 8 15.47 1.39 -2.37
N LEU A 9 14.64 1.69 -3.37
CA LEU A 9 14.64 0.99 -4.66
C LEU A 9 15.48 1.78 -5.68
N PRO A 10 16.33 1.09 -6.47
CA PRO A 10 17.05 1.70 -7.59
C PRO A 10 16.10 2.37 -8.60
N GLY A 11 16.58 3.40 -9.30
CA GLY A 11 15.80 4.11 -10.33
C GLY A 11 15.23 3.18 -11.39
N GLU A 12 16.02 2.23 -11.89
CA GLU A 12 15.56 1.25 -12.88
C GLU A 12 14.45 0.33 -12.35
N CYS A 13 14.47 -0.01 -11.05
CA CYS A 13 13.41 -0.77 -10.41
C CYS A 13 12.11 0.05 -10.31
N ARG A 14 12.23 1.37 -10.11
CA ARG A 14 11.09 2.29 -10.10
C ARG A 14 10.50 2.47 -11.49
N ASP A 15 11.36 2.60 -12.50
CA ASP A 15 10.94 2.68 -13.90
C ASP A 15 10.24 1.38 -14.34
N TRP A 16 10.74 0.23 -13.91
CA TRP A 16 10.07 -1.06 -14.09
C TRP A 16 8.68 -1.06 -13.45
N LEU A 17 8.54 -0.61 -12.19
CA LEU A 17 7.23 -0.53 -11.53
C LEU A 17 6.26 0.39 -12.29
N ARG A 18 6.75 1.54 -12.78
CA ARG A 18 5.95 2.45 -13.63
C ARG A 18 5.48 1.77 -14.90
N ALA A 19 6.32 0.95 -15.54
CA ALA A 19 5.95 0.23 -16.76
C ALA A 19 4.84 -0.81 -16.53
N LEU A 20 4.71 -1.36 -15.32
CA LEU A 20 3.62 -2.28 -14.95
C LEU A 20 2.33 -1.57 -14.54
N ALA A 21 2.40 -0.27 -14.24
CA ALA A 21 1.39 0.44 -13.48
C ALA A 21 0.01 0.46 -14.16
N ASP A 22 -0.03 0.76 -15.46
CA ASP A 22 -1.27 0.95 -16.20
C ASP A 22 -2.00 -0.37 -16.50
N ASP A 23 -1.27 -1.49 -16.55
CA ASP A 23 -1.85 -2.84 -16.63
C ASP A 23 -2.57 -3.22 -15.33
N LEU A 24 -2.13 -2.66 -14.19
CA LEU A 24 -2.72 -2.89 -12.87
C LEU A 24 -3.87 -1.92 -12.56
N ILE A 25 -3.69 -0.64 -12.85
CA ILE A 25 -4.67 0.42 -12.58
C ILE A 25 -4.74 1.33 -13.82
N PRO A 26 -5.60 0.99 -14.80
CA PRO A 26 -5.80 1.81 -15.99
C PRO A 26 -6.57 3.10 -15.66
N ALA A 27 -6.43 4.11 -16.51
CA ALA A 27 -7.25 5.32 -16.41
C ALA A 27 -8.74 4.98 -16.59
N ALA A 28 -9.60 5.59 -15.78
CA ALA A 28 -11.05 5.35 -15.83
C ALA A 28 -11.84 6.60 -15.45
N GLY A 29 -12.58 7.16 -16.40
CA GLY A 29 -13.34 8.40 -16.18
C GLY A 29 -12.41 9.54 -15.77
N PRO A 30 -12.67 10.24 -14.64
CA PRO A 30 -11.77 11.29 -14.15
C PRO A 30 -10.51 10.77 -13.46
N MET A 31 -10.41 9.45 -13.21
CA MET A 31 -9.29 8.86 -12.48
C MET A 31 -8.07 8.69 -13.40
N PRO A 32 -6.88 9.16 -13.00
CA PRO A 32 -5.65 8.93 -13.77
C PRO A 32 -5.28 7.45 -13.74
N SER A 33 -4.47 7.00 -14.70
CA SER A 33 -3.82 5.70 -14.58
C SER A 33 -2.76 5.71 -13.47
N ALA A 34 -2.28 4.54 -13.03
CA ALA A 34 -1.22 4.50 -12.03
C ALA A 34 0.10 5.11 -12.49
N ALA A 35 0.52 4.94 -13.76
CA ALA A 35 1.71 5.62 -14.24
C ALA A 35 1.53 7.15 -14.21
N ALA A 36 0.36 7.65 -14.62
CA ALA A 36 0.05 9.08 -14.58
C ALA A 36 -0.02 9.64 -13.14
N ALA A 37 -0.44 8.82 -12.17
CA ALA A 37 -0.44 9.18 -10.75
C ALA A 37 0.96 9.14 -10.10
N GLY A 38 2.01 8.77 -10.83
CA GLY A 38 3.40 8.81 -10.36
C GLY A 38 3.73 7.78 -9.28
N ILE A 39 3.19 6.57 -9.39
CA ILE A 39 3.33 5.53 -8.33
C ILE A 39 4.77 5.08 -8.02
N ASP A 40 5.72 5.47 -8.86
CA ASP A 40 7.16 5.15 -8.76
C ASP A 40 7.98 6.24 -8.03
N SER A 41 7.34 7.36 -7.69
CA SER A 41 7.98 8.57 -7.14
C SER A 41 7.81 8.69 -5.62
N GLU A 42 7.51 9.89 -5.09
CA GLU A 42 7.46 10.18 -3.64
C GLU A 42 6.41 9.34 -2.90
N GLN A 43 5.31 8.98 -3.57
CA GLN A 43 4.24 8.17 -2.99
C GLN A 43 4.73 6.75 -2.69
N LEU A 44 5.66 6.22 -3.50
CA LEU A 44 6.31 4.95 -3.22
C LEU A 44 7.15 5.02 -1.95
N ASP A 45 7.82 6.14 -1.70
CA ASP A 45 8.63 6.32 -0.50
C ASP A 45 7.78 6.31 0.77
N VAL A 46 6.54 6.81 0.69
CA VAL A 46 5.57 6.70 1.80
C VAL A 46 5.22 5.23 2.06
N VAL A 47 4.95 4.47 0.99
CA VAL A 47 4.64 3.04 1.10
C VAL A 47 5.82 2.25 1.67
N LEU A 48 7.03 2.43 1.14
CA LEU A 48 8.22 1.69 1.57
C LEU A 48 8.63 2.04 3.00
N ARG A 49 8.39 3.27 3.46
CA ARG A 49 8.60 3.65 4.86
C ARG A 49 7.59 2.97 5.80
N ALA A 50 6.34 2.82 5.37
CA ALA A 50 5.30 2.14 6.14
C ALA A 50 5.44 0.61 6.10
N ARG A 51 5.95 0.08 4.99
CA ARG A 51 6.15 -1.36 4.72
C ARG A 51 7.55 -1.65 4.18
N PRO A 52 8.59 -1.53 5.02
CA PRO A 52 9.98 -1.86 4.66
C PRO A 52 10.15 -3.25 4.07
N ASP A 53 9.32 -4.18 4.54
CA ASP A 53 9.35 -5.59 4.19
C ASP A 53 9.05 -5.86 2.71
N LEU A 54 8.52 -4.89 1.96
CA LEU A 54 8.28 -5.03 0.52
C LEU A 54 9.56 -4.90 -0.32
N VAL A 55 10.61 -4.25 0.20
CA VAL A 55 11.82 -3.94 -0.58
C VAL A 55 12.50 -5.21 -1.12
N PRO A 56 12.76 -6.26 -0.32
CA PRO A 56 13.40 -7.47 -0.82
C PRO A 56 12.59 -8.17 -1.91
N ASP A 57 11.26 -8.22 -1.75
CA ASP A 57 10.37 -8.85 -2.74
C ASP A 57 10.27 -8.05 -4.04
N LEU A 58 10.22 -6.72 -3.96
CA LEU A 58 10.21 -5.85 -5.14
C LEU A 58 11.52 -5.96 -5.93
N LEU A 59 12.68 -5.96 -5.26
CA LEU A 59 13.97 -6.13 -5.92
C LEU A 59 14.10 -7.50 -6.60
N ARG A 60 13.62 -8.55 -5.93
CA ARG A 60 13.63 -9.91 -6.46
C ARG A 60 12.69 -10.04 -7.66
N ALA A 61 11.48 -9.52 -7.58
CA ALA A 61 10.50 -9.50 -8.66
C ALA A 61 11.02 -8.73 -9.89
N TRP A 62 11.61 -7.55 -9.66
CA TRP A 62 12.27 -6.77 -10.71
C TRP A 62 13.39 -7.55 -11.37
N THR A 63 14.32 -8.12 -10.59
CA THR A 63 15.46 -8.89 -11.12
C THR A 63 15.00 -10.08 -11.97
N ALA A 64 13.92 -10.76 -11.55
CA ALA A 64 13.40 -11.94 -12.26
C ALA A 64 12.66 -11.60 -13.56
N THR A 65 12.13 -10.38 -13.69
CA THR A 65 11.24 -10.01 -14.81
C THR A 65 11.70 -8.82 -15.64
N THR A 66 12.83 -8.21 -15.29
CA THR A 66 13.42 -7.13 -16.07
C THR A 66 13.67 -7.57 -17.52
N GLY A 67 13.30 -6.72 -18.48
CA GLY A 67 13.35 -7.01 -19.92
C GLY A 67 12.14 -7.75 -20.49
N LEU A 68 11.20 -8.24 -19.67
CA LEU A 68 9.92 -8.76 -20.14
C LEU A 68 8.92 -7.63 -20.42
N PRO A 69 8.02 -7.78 -21.42
CA PRO A 69 6.86 -6.89 -21.55
C PRO A 69 5.99 -6.90 -20.28
N ALA A 70 5.36 -5.78 -19.94
CA ALA A 70 4.63 -5.59 -18.67
C ALA A 70 3.65 -6.73 -18.33
N GLY A 71 2.70 -7.02 -19.23
CA GLY A 71 1.76 -8.13 -19.04
C GLY A 71 2.42 -9.51 -18.90
N ALA A 72 3.57 -9.74 -19.56
CA ALA A 72 4.33 -10.98 -19.42
C ALA A 72 5.07 -11.05 -18.07
N ALA A 73 5.61 -9.93 -17.59
CA ALA A 73 6.21 -9.81 -16.26
C ALA A 73 5.16 -10.09 -15.16
N LEU A 74 4.00 -9.43 -15.23
CA LEU A 74 2.91 -9.65 -14.26
C LEU A 74 2.42 -11.10 -14.25
N LYS A 75 2.27 -11.71 -15.44
CA LYS A 75 1.93 -13.13 -15.54
C LYS A 75 3.02 -14.02 -14.95
N HIS A 76 4.29 -13.75 -15.23
CA HIS A 76 5.41 -14.51 -14.67
C HIS A 76 5.39 -14.49 -13.15
N LEU A 77 5.23 -13.31 -12.54
CA LEU A 77 5.16 -13.17 -11.09
C LEU A 77 3.95 -13.92 -10.52
N ARG A 78 2.77 -13.72 -11.09
CA ARG A 78 1.56 -14.41 -10.61
C ARG A 78 1.67 -15.94 -10.65
N ASP A 79 2.35 -16.48 -11.67
CA ASP A 79 2.43 -17.92 -11.86
C ASP A 79 3.58 -18.57 -11.05
N LEU A 80 4.68 -17.83 -10.78
CA LEU A 80 5.93 -18.40 -10.25
C LEU A 80 6.43 -17.75 -8.95
N ASP A 81 5.88 -16.60 -8.58
CA ASP A 81 6.35 -15.78 -7.46
C ASP A 81 5.22 -14.96 -6.83
N ASP A 82 4.36 -15.64 -6.04
CA ASP A 82 3.22 -14.99 -5.40
C ASP A 82 3.65 -13.83 -4.47
N ALA A 83 4.72 -14.00 -3.68
CA ALA A 83 5.20 -12.93 -2.79
C ALA A 83 5.63 -11.68 -3.57
N GLY A 84 6.38 -11.86 -4.68
CA GLY A 84 6.77 -10.75 -5.55
C GLY A 84 5.57 -10.09 -6.23
N TYR A 85 4.58 -10.89 -6.67
CA TYR A 85 3.35 -10.39 -7.23
C TYR A 85 2.54 -9.55 -6.23
N GLN A 86 2.34 -10.06 -5.01
CA GLN A 86 1.64 -9.32 -3.94
C GLN A 86 2.38 -8.03 -3.56
N ALA A 87 3.71 -8.04 -3.53
CA ALA A 87 4.51 -6.85 -3.25
C ALA A 87 4.30 -5.77 -4.32
N VAL A 88 4.28 -6.15 -5.61
CA VAL A 88 3.98 -5.22 -6.72
C VAL A 88 2.57 -4.65 -6.61
N LEU A 89 1.56 -5.49 -6.35
CA LEU A 89 0.17 -5.04 -6.21
C LEU A 89 0.02 -4.05 -5.05
N LEU A 90 0.61 -4.36 -3.89
CA LEU A 90 0.52 -3.51 -2.71
C LEU A 90 1.28 -2.20 -2.90
N ALA A 91 2.46 -2.23 -3.52
CA ALA A 91 3.22 -1.03 -3.84
C ALA A 91 2.45 -0.12 -4.80
N ALA A 92 1.92 -0.68 -5.89
CA ALA A 92 1.15 0.07 -6.88
C ALA A 92 -0.11 0.69 -6.27
N ALA A 93 -0.94 -0.10 -5.59
CA ALA A 93 -2.17 0.38 -4.97
C ALA A 93 -1.89 1.38 -3.84
N GLY A 94 -0.92 1.07 -2.98
CA GLY A 94 -0.52 1.95 -1.88
C GLY A 94 -0.06 3.31 -2.38
N SER A 95 0.81 3.35 -3.38
CA SER A 95 1.27 4.61 -3.98
C SER A 95 0.13 5.37 -4.64
N TYR A 96 -0.72 4.67 -5.40
CA TYR A 96 -1.85 5.28 -6.12
C TYR A 96 -2.83 5.95 -5.17
N TYR A 97 -3.29 5.24 -4.13
CA TYR A 97 -4.27 5.77 -3.17
C TYR A 97 -3.67 6.73 -2.14
N THR A 98 -2.34 6.89 -2.10
CA THR A 98 -1.67 7.93 -1.31
C THR A 98 -1.50 9.22 -2.11
N ASN A 99 -1.61 9.18 -3.45
CA ASN A 99 -1.58 10.37 -4.30
C ASN A 99 -2.71 11.35 -3.92
N ARG A 100 -2.37 12.64 -3.82
CA ARG A 100 -3.30 13.68 -3.39
C ARG A 100 -4.47 13.89 -4.36
N GLU A 101 -4.19 13.97 -5.66
CA GLU A 101 -5.21 14.15 -6.70
C GLU A 101 -6.18 12.97 -6.69
N VAL A 102 -5.65 11.74 -6.63
CA VAL A 102 -6.48 10.51 -6.53
C VAL A 102 -7.38 10.57 -5.30
N ARG A 103 -6.85 10.97 -4.14
CA ARG A 103 -7.64 11.10 -2.91
C ARG A 103 -8.73 12.17 -3.02
N GLU A 104 -8.44 13.29 -3.66
CA GLU A 104 -9.40 14.38 -3.90
C GLU A 104 -10.53 13.91 -4.84
N LEU A 105 -10.20 13.21 -5.93
CA LEU A 105 -11.18 12.62 -6.85
C LEU A 105 -12.08 11.57 -6.18
N LEU A 106 -11.53 10.79 -5.26
CA LEU A 106 -12.30 9.83 -4.45
C LEU A 106 -13.15 10.48 -3.35
N GLY A 107 -13.01 11.79 -3.11
CA GLY A 107 -13.62 12.46 -1.98
C GLY A 107 -13.10 11.93 -0.62
N TYR A 108 -11.90 11.37 -0.58
CA TYR A 108 -11.33 10.79 0.63
C TYR A 108 -10.78 11.88 1.57
N THR A 109 -11.57 12.24 2.56
CA THR A 109 -11.25 13.27 3.57
C THR A 109 -10.40 12.75 4.74
N GLY A 110 -9.83 11.54 4.62
CA GLY A 110 -9.04 10.91 5.68
C GLY A 110 -9.88 10.22 6.75
N GLN A 111 -9.21 9.77 7.81
CA GLN A 111 -9.89 9.18 8.97
C GLN A 111 -10.66 10.28 9.73
N GLN A 112 -11.98 10.16 9.74
CA GLN A 112 -12.85 11.07 10.47
C GLN A 112 -13.16 10.48 11.84
N PRO A 113 -13.08 11.28 12.94
CA PRO A 113 -13.56 10.84 14.23
C PRO A 113 -15.06 10.58 14.14
N ARG A 114 -15.46 9.33 14.28
CA ARG A 114 -16.87 8.94 14.37
C ARG A 114 -17.18 8.62 15.82
N THR A 115 -18.23 9.25 16.35
CA THR A 115 -18.78 8.84 17.64
C THR A 115 -19.26 7.40 17.50
N VAL A 116 -18.68 6.50 18.30
CA VAL A 116 -19.16 5.13 18.39
C VAL A 116 -20.52 5.18 19.07
N HIS A 117 -21.57 4.84 18.33
CA HIS A 117 -22.86 4.56 18.93
C HIS A 117 -22.79 3.16 19.51
N ILE A 118 -22.73 3.08 20.84
CA ILE A 118 -22.94 1.83 21.58
C ILE A 118 -24.37 1.40 21.26
N ALA A 119 -24.54 0.23 20.63
CA ALA A 119 -25.87 -0.33 20.38
C ALA A 119 -26.61 -0.50 21.71
N GLU A 120 -27.93 -0.32 21.74
CA GLU A 120 -28.71 -0.51 22.97
C GLU A 120 -28.64 -1.96 23.49
N ASP A 121 -28.32 -2.92 22.61
CA ASP A 121 -28.16 -4.34 22.92
C ASP A 121 -26.69 -4.79 23.10
N ILE A 122 -25.81 -3.94 23.62
CA ILE A 122 -24.50 -4.45 24.09
C ILE A 122 -24.74 -5.26 25.36
N ASP A 123 -24.47 -6.55 25.28
CA ASP A 123 -24.48 -7.48 26.41
C ASP A 123 -23.66 -6.92 27.59
N GLU A 124 -24.35 -6.64 28.70
CA GLU A 124 -23.76 -6.07 29.91
C GLU A 124 -22.60 -6.92 30.45
N ASP A 125 -22.61 -8.23 30.18
CA ASP A 125 -21.52 -9.15 30.58
C ASP A 125 -20.21 -8.84 29.84
N LEU A 126 -20.28 -8.31 28.62
CA LEU A 126 -19.09 -7.87 27.87
C LEU A 126 -18.50 -6.58 28.45
N LEU A 127 -19.35 -5.68 28.96
CA LEU A 127 -18.91 -4.44 29.61
C LEU A 127 -18.29 -4.73 30.99
N LEU A 128 -18.80 -5.73 31.72
CA LEU A 128 -18.31 -6.07 33.05
C LEU A 128 -16.82 -6.44 33.02
N ARG A 129 -16.36 -7.21 32.01
CA ARG A 129 -14.94 -7.56 31.86
C ARG A 129 -14.03 -6.34 31.64
N VAL A 130 -14.53 -5.32 30.94
CA VAL A 130 -13.79 -4.07 30.71
C VAL A 130 -13.73 -3.24 31.99
N MET A 131 -14.82 -3.20 32.76
CA MET A 131 -14.87 -2.55 34.06
C MET A 131 -13.94 -3.23 35.07
N GLU A 132 -13.98 -4.56 35.17
CA GLU A 132 -13.10 -5.36 36.05
C GLU A 132 -11.63 -5.21 35.70
N ARG A 133 -11.29 -5.15 34.41
CA ARG A 133 -9.91 -4.91 33.96
C ARG A 133 -9.38 -3.54 34.42
N GLY A 134 -10.26 -2.55 34.61
CA GLY A 134 -9.91 -1.19 34.99
C GLY A 134 -9.41 -0.31 33.82
N PRO A 135 -9.23 1.00 34.08
CA PRO A 135 -8.85 1.96 33.06
C PRO A 135 -7.40 1.73 32.59
N ILE A 136 -7.21 1.73 31.27
CA ILE A 136 -5.88 1.69 30.64
C ILE A 136 -5.72 2.99 29.84
N TYR A 137 -4.83 3.85 30.29
CA TYR A 137 -4.49 5.09 29.60
C TYR A 137 -3.20 4.91 28.80
N ARG A 138 -3.13 5.54 27.62
CA ARG A 138 -1.83 5.79 26.99
C ARG A 138 -1.23 7.07 27.58
N PRO A 139 0.08 7.08 27.88
CA PRO A 139 0.76 8.32 28.24
C PRO A 139 0.65 9.32 27.09
N ALA A 140 0.52 10.60 27.45
CA ALA A 140 0.50 11.73 26.53
C ALA A 140 1.89 11.95 25.90
#